data_AF-V5GTI0-F1
#
_entry.id   AF-V5GTI0-F1
#
_cell.length_a   1.000
_cell.length_b   1.000
_cell.length_c   1.000
_cell.angle_alpha   90.00
_cell.angle_beta   90.00
_cell.angle_gamma   90.00
#
_symmetry.space_group_name_H-M   'P 1'
#
loop_
_entity.id
_entity.type
_entity.pdbx_description
1 polymer ?
#
loop_
_entity_poly.entity_id
_entity_poly.type
_entity_poly.pdbx_seq_one_letter_code
_entity_poly.pdbx_strand_id
1 'polypeptide(L)'
;TLPVKPWLEEKGIFVPWSVNCLLCRKPETINHIFLDCWDAVFQWDILQRTLKKDLPITEYGIRFLSIGSEGGVPYDMFMLLSLHSMWRTRMAVRHADA
;
A
#
# COMPACT_ATOMS: atom_id res chain seq x y z
N THR A 1 1.11 -2.90 -12.55
CA THR A 1 -0.28 -2.42 -12.39
C THR A 1 -0.78 -2.72 -10.98
N LEU A 2 -1.46 -1.77 -10.32
CA LEU A 2 -2.11 -2.00 -9.02
C LEU A 2 -3.07 -3.20 -9.09
N PRO A 3 -3.27 -3.97 -8.02
CA PRO A 3 -4.29 -5.01 -7.99
C PRO A 3 -5.66 -4.38 -8.14
N VAL A 4 -6.30 -4.69 -9.27
CA VAL A 4 -7.73 -4.52 -9.46
C VAL A 4 -8.40 -5.88 -9.60
N LYS A 5 -7.70 -6.97 -9.23
CA LYS A 5 -8.19 -8.34 -9.40
C LYS A 5 -9.53 -8.58 -8.69
N PRO A 6 -9.71 -8.20 -7.40
CA PRO A 6 -11.02 -8.33 -6.76
C PRO A 6 -12.11 -7.53 -7.49
N TRP A 7 -11.80 -6.30 -7.91
CA TRP A 7 -12.74 -5.45 -8.66
C TRP A 7 -13.11 -6.04 -10.03
N LEU A 8 -12.16 -6.63 -10.75
CA LEU A 8 -12.41 -7.28 -12.04
C LEU A 8 -13.33 -8.50 -11.86
N GLU A 9 -13.06 -9.32 -10.85
CA GLU A 9 -13.90 -10.47 -10.50
C GLU A 9 -15.32 -10.03 -10.12
N GLU A 10 -15.48 -8.97 -9.32
CA GLU A 10 -16.77 -8.36 -8.98
C GLU A 10 -17.53 -7.85 -10.22
N LYS A 11 -16.83 -7.47 -11.28
CA LYS A 11 -17.42 -7.04 -12.57
C LYS A 11 -17.69 -8.20 -13.53
N GLY A 12 -17.47 -9.44 -13.13
CA GLY A 12 -17.65 -10.62 -13.96
C GLY A 12 -16.59 -10.79 -15.04
N ILE A 13 -15.47 -10.06 -14.94
CA ILE A 13 -14.34 -10.21 -15.84
C ILE A 13 -13.49 -11.38 -15.33
N PHE A 14 -13.16 -12.31 -16.21
CA PHE A 14 -12.31 -13.44 -15.86
C PHE A 14 -10.93 -12.97 -15.37
N VAL A 15 -10.56 -13.39 -14.16
CA VAL A 15 -9.23 -13.15 -13.58
C VAL A 15 -8.54 -14.50 -13.39
N PRO A 16 -7.39 -14.74 -14.02
CA PRO A 16 -6.65 -15.97 -13.78
C PRO A 16 -6.00 -15.96 -12.39
N TRP A 17 -5.88 -17.16 -11.82
CA TRP A 17 -5.28 -17.41 -10.50
C TRP A 17 -6.07 -16.79 -9.35
N SER A 18 -5.45 -16.66 -8.18
CA SER A 18 -6.10 -16.08 -7.01
C SER A 18 -6.17 -14.55 -7.08
N VAL A 19 -7.27 -13.99 -6.57
CA VAL A 19 -7.45 -12.58 -6.26
C VAL A 19 -6.91 -12.19 -4.88
N ASN A 20 -6.45 -13.17 -4.10
CA ASN A 20 -5.98 -12.97 -2.74
C ASN A 20 -4.50 -12.58 -2.68
N CYS A 21 -4.15 -11.79 -1.68
CA CYS A 21 -2.78 -11.47 -1.35
C CYS A 21 -2.03 -12.74 -0.92
N LEU A 22 -0.79 -12.89 -1.42
CA LEU A 22 0.06 -14.04 -1.13
C LEU A 22 0.36 -14.20 0.37
N LEU A 23 0.56 -13.08 1.07
CA LEU A 23 0.94 -13.06 2.48
C LEU A 23 -0.25 -13.28 3.42
N CYS A 24 -1.32 -12.52 3.19
CA CYS A 24 -2.45 -12.48 4.13
C CYS A 24 -3.60 -13.42 3.75
N ARG A 25 -3.59 -14.01 2.54
CA ARG A 25 -4.64 -14.89 2.01
C ARG A 25 -6.05 -14.25 1.99
N LYS A 26 -6.13 -12.92 1.96
CA LYS A 26 -7.36 -12.12 1.85
C LYS A 26 -7.43 -11.43 0.50
N PRO A 27 -8.62 -11.01 0.02
CA PRO A 27 -8.75 -10.27 -1.24
C PRO A 27 -7.78 -9.08 -1.30
N GLU A 28 -6.98 -9.02 -2.36
CA GLU A 28 -5.93 -8.02 -2.51
C GLU A 28 -6.50 -6.71 -3.06
N THR A 29 -7.05 -5.88 -2.19
CA THR A 29 -7.55 -4.54 -2.52
C THR A 29 -6.47 -3.46 -2.35
N ILE A 30 -6.73 -2.24 -2.83
CA ILE A 30 -5.86 -1.08 -2.59
C ILE A 30 -5.67 -0.83 -1.08
N ASN A 31 -6.77 -0.83 -0.33
CA ASN A 31 -6.74 -0.67 1.13
C ASN A 31 -5.92 -1.80 1.77
N HIS A 32 -6.12 -3.04 1.33
CA HIS A 32 -5.34 -4.15 1.86
C HIS A 32 -3.85 -3.96 1.63
N ILE A 33 -3.41 -3.66 0.41
CA ILE A 33 -1.98 -3.54 0.11
C ILE A 33 -1.30 -2.41 0.89
N PHE A 34 -1.96 -1.28 1.04
CA PHE A 34 -1.34 -0.07 1.60
C PHE A 34 -1.63 0.15 3.08
N LEU A 35 -2.59 -0.55 3.69
CA LEU A 35 -2.96 -0.36 5.09
C LEU A 35 -2.94 -1.69 5.86
N ASP A 36 -3.67 -2.69 5.37
CA ASP A 36 -4.00 -3.87 6.19
C ASP A 36 -3.04 -5.06 6.01
N CYS A 37 -2.22 -5.04 4.97
CA CYS A 37 -1.27 -6.12 4.70
C CYS A 37 -0.08 -6.02 5.65
N TRP A 38 0.51 -7.16 6.01
CA TRP A 38 1.65 -7.22 6.92
C TRP A 38 2.80 -6.29 6.50
N ASP A 39 3.18 -6.28 5.22
CA ASP A 39 4.24 -5.38 4.74
C ASP A 39 3.91 -3.90 4.97
N ALA A 40 2.64 -3.50 4.79
CA ALA A 40 2.23 -2.12 5.01
C ALA A 40 2.23 -1.77 6.49
N VAL A 41 1.66 -2.62 7.33
CA VAL A 41 1.65 -2.43 8.79
C VAL A 41 3.08 -2.24 9.31
N PHE A 42 4.01 -3.10 8.89
CA PHE A 42 5.41 -3.00 9.31
C PHE A 42 6.10 -1.75 8.73
N GLN A 43 5.93 -1.46 7.44
CA GLN A 43 6.52 -0.28 6.80
C GLN A 43 6.09 1.01 7.52
N TRP A 44 4.80 1.14 7.82
CA TRP A 44 4.26 2.32 8.48
C TRP A 44 4.68 2.44 9.94
N ASP A 45 4.67 1.34 10.70
CA ASP A 45 5.14 1.33 12.09
C ASP A 45 6.62 1.74 12.18
N ILE A 46 7.47 1.16 11.32
CA ILE A 46 8.89 1.50 11.26
C ILE A 46 9.07 2.97 10.87
N LEU A 47 8.39 3.43 9.82
CA LEU A 47 8.52 4.82 9.33
C LEU A 47 8.13 5.83 10.41
N GLN A 48 7.00 5.64 11.08
CA GLN A 48 6.53 6.55 12.13
C GLN A 48 7.50 6.60 13.31
N ARG A 49 8.05 5.45 13.73
CA ARG A 49 9.06 5.38 14.80
C ARG A 49 10.36 6.05 14.40
N THR A 50 10.82 5.86 13.16
CA THR A 50 12.03 6.51 12.63
C THR A 50 11.87 8.03 12.56
N LEU A 51 10.72 8.52 12.08
CA LEU A 51 10.44 9.95 11.98
C LEU A 51 9.98 10.58 13.30
N LYS A 52 9.66 9.76 14.31
CA LYS A 52 9.04 10.18 15.59
C LYS A 52 7.79 11.05 15.37
N LYS A 53 6.98 10.71 14.37
CA LYS A 53 5.80 11.47 13.94
C LYS A 53 4.64 10.52 13.66
N ASP A 54 3.46 10.90 14.15
CA ASP A 54 2.20 10.23 13.83
C ASP A 54 1.77 10.66 12.42
N LEU A 55 1.63 9.68 11.52
CA LEU A 55 1.26 9.90 10.13
C LEU A 55 -0.21 9.49 9.93
N PRO A 56 -0.97 10.18 9.06
CA PRO A 56 -2.37 9.84 8.82
C PRO A 56 -2.51 8.55 7.98
N ILE A 57 -2.28 7.40 8.59
CA ILE A 57 -2.38 6.08 7.95
C ILE A 57 -3.85 5.63 7.96
N THR A 58 -4.65 6.33 7.18
CA THR A 58 -6.06 6.04 6.93
C THR A 58 -6.29 6.01 5.42
N GLU A 59 -7.40 5.43 4.97
CA GLU A 59 -7.77 5.44 3.55
C GLU A 59 -7.77 6.84 2.94
N TYR A 60 -8.25 7.84 3.70
CA TYR A 60 -8.20 9.24 3.28
C TYR A 60 -6.75 9.76 3.25
N GLY A 61 -5.98 9.52 4.31
CA GLY A 61 -4.63 10.04 4.42
C GLY A 61 -3.65 9.49 3.38
N ILE A 62 -3.75 8.21 3.01
CA ILE A 62 -2.90 7.64 1.94
C ILE A 62 -3.30 8.12 0.54
N ARG A 63 -4.57 8.50 0.33
CA ARG A 63 -5.07 8.97 -0.98
C ARG A 63 -4.76 10.43 -1.23
N PHE A 64 -4.92 11.26 -0.20
CA PHE A 64 -4.82 12.70 -0.32
C PHE A 64 -3.54 13.28 0.28
N LEU A 65 -2.70 12.44 0.91
CA LEU A 65 -1.49 12.86 1.62
C LEU A 65 -1.79 14.06 2.51
N SER A 66 -2.77 13.89 3.42
CA SER A 66 -3.36 14.97 4.21
C SER A 66 -2.43 15.55 5.30
N ILE A 67 -1.12 15.36 5.16
CA ILE A 67 -0.07 15.91 6.00
C ILE A 67 0.86 16.74 5.11
N GLY A 68 1.10 17.99 5.47
CA GLY A 68 1.99 18.87 4.71
C GLY A 68 3.41 18.89 5.26
N SER A 69 4.17 19.89 4.83
CA SER A 69 5.44 20.23 5.45
C SER A 69 5.21 20.85 6.83
N GLU A 70 5.70 20.21 7.89
CA GLU A 70 5.74 20.76 9.24
C GLU A 70 7.19 21.02 9.64
N GLY A 71 7.49 22.23 10.14
CA GLY A 71 8.85 22.58 10.56
C GLY A 71 9.91 22.49 9.45
N GLY A 72 9.51 22.61 8.18
CA GLY A 72 10.40 22.46 7.03
C GLY A 72 10.68 21.00 6.62
N VAL A 73 10.07 20.03 7.28
CA VAL A 73 10.22 18.60 6.96
C VAL A 73 9.05 18.15 6.07
N PRO A 74 9.30 17.59 4.87
CA PRO A 74 8.25 17.20 3.91
C PRO A 74 7.70 15.79 4.21
N TYR A 75 6.76 15.69 5.16
CA TYR A 75 6.18 14.41 5.58
C TYR A 75 5.32 13.74 4.50
N ASP A 76 4.63 14.54 3.68
CA ASP A 76 3.95 14.10 2.46
C ASP A 76 4.86 13.30 1.54
N MET A 77 6.08 13.80 1.31
CA MET A 77 7.05 13.14 0.44
C MET A 77 7.53 11.82 1.02
N PHE A 78 7.74 11.73 2.33
CA PHE A 78 8.08 10.45 2.98
C PHE A 78 6.95 9.43 2.90
N MET A 79 5.70 9.86 3.03
CA MET A 79 4.53 9.00 2.82
C MET A 79 4.45 8.54 1.37
N LEU A 80 4.60 9.45 0.41
CA LEU A 80 4.58 9.14 -1.02
C LEU A 80 5.67 8.14 -1.41
N LEU A 81 6.90 8.33 -0.90
CA LEU A 81 8.01 7.40 -1.13
C LEU A 81 7.72 6.01 -0.54
N SER A 82 7.08 5.94 0.62
CA SER A 82 6.68 4.67 1.25
C SER A 82 5.56 3.97 0.48
N LEU A 83 4.56 4.71 0.00
CA LEU A 83 3.53 4.19 -0.91
C LEU A 83 4.15 3.64 -2.19
N HIS A 84 5.09 4.38 -2.78
CA HIS A 84 5.79 3.94 -3.98
C HIS A 84 6.66 2.70 -3.72
N SER A 85 7.36 2.62 -2.59
CA SER A 85 8.19 1.45 -2.24
C SER A 85 7.32 0.20 -2.06
N MET A 86 6.20 0.30 -1.35
CA MET A 86 5.24 -0.81 -1.19
C MET A 86 4.69 -1.27 -2.53
N TRP A 87 4.30 -0.33 -3.39
CA TRP A 87 3.85 -0.65 -4.75
C TRP A 87 4.93 -1.36 -5.56
N ARG A 88 6.17 -0.84 -5.55
CA ARG A 88 7.33 -1.44 -6.24
C ARG A 88 7.58 -2.87 -5.76
N THR A 89 7.57 -3.11 -4.45
CA THR A 89 7.77 -4.45 -3.87
C THR A 89 6.67 -5.42 -4.33
N ARG A 90 5.41 -4.98 -4.32
CA ARG A 90 4.28 -5.79 -4.82
C ARG A 90 4.41 -6.11 -6.31
N MET A 91 4.84 -5.14 -7.10
CA MET A 91 5.08 -5.35 -8.53
C MET A 91 6.26 -6.28 -8.78
N ALA A 92 7.32 -6.20 -7.97
CA ALA A 92 8.46 -7.10 -8.06
C ALA A 92 8.03 -8.55 -7.82
N VAL A 93 7.24 -8.82 -6.76
CA VAL A 93 6.73 -10.18 -6.48
C VAL A 93 5.86 -10.70 -7.63
N ARG A 94 5.01 -9.84 -8.23
CA ARG A 94 4.15 -10.21 -9.37
C ARG A 94 4.90 -10.48 -10.67
N HIS A 95 6.09 -9.91 -10.83
CA HIS A 95 6.92 -10.05 -12.03
C HIS A 95 8.14 -10.97 -11.80
N ALA A 96 8.34 -11.42 -10.56
CA ALA A 96 9.39 -12.39 -10.21
C ALA A 96 8.98 -13.83 -10.54
N ASP A 97 7.77 -14.06 -11.04
CA ASP A 97 7.40 -15.29 -11.74
C ASP A 97 8.01 -15.24 -13.16
N ALA A 98 9.30 -15.58 -13.25
CA ALA A 98 10.02 -15.95 -14.47
C ALA A 98 10.75 -17.28 -14.25
#